data_AF-A0A7Z9S049-F1
#
_entry.id   AF-A0A7Z9S049-F1
#
_cell.length_a   1.000
_cell.length_b   1.000
_cell.length_c   1.000
_cell.angle_alpha   90.00
_cell.angle_beta   90.00
_cell.angle_gamma   90.00
#
_symmetry.space_group_name_H-M   'P 1'
#
loop_
_entity.id
_entity.type
_entity.pdbx_description
1 polymer ?
#
loop_
_entity_poly.entity_id
_entity_poly.type
_entity_poly.pdbx_seq_one_letter_code
_entity_poly.pdbx_strand_id
1 'polypeptide(L)'
;MTCSDCQFSEGFYSGSNERFRFEEESRADIILTVTQYDEVLGFTELMVVNSSNEGLWIIPVADNWTHGAADHIAAGGEVVMPSYENSSNGTWPVQDDYMFVINKEQLADRLNLLDWMLSDSAQDQWDDIGFVRMSLLDRVYSWARIGIDMKHLLPDADQDGVWNGEDECPDTLVGWLADEFGCAEYQKDDDGDGIFNDEDDCDDVAGHSFWPLRGCPDSDGDGWMNSVDVFPEESSQWSDLDGDGFGDNSSGFEADECPSVPGFSTQDRFGCPDADGDGWSDEDGDWTIEDGADEFPLDPKQWVDTDGDGWGDNHSFQLDSDGLRVDVEGDAFPDDPTQWRDADGDGFGDTLGGNNPDDCPSAAGLSFRDRMGCPDRDFDGWS
;
A
#
# COMPACT_ATOMS: atom_id res chain seq x y z
N MET A 1 24.73 -15.10 -54.15
CA MET A 1 25.23 -14.05 -55.07
C MET A 1 26.75 -14.08 -55.07
N THR A 2 27.35 -14.04 -56.25
CA THR A 2 28.76 -14.33 -56.50
C THR A 2 29.69 -13.25 -55.95
N CYS A 3 30.58 -13.71 -55.06
CA CYS A 3 31.82 -13.14 -54.53
C CYS A 3 32.58 -12.19 -55.49
N SER A 4 32.03 -11.01 -55.74
CA SER A 4 32.71 -9.87 -56.39
C SER A 4 32.96 -8.71 -55.42
N ASP A 5 32.28 -8.71 -54.27
CA ASP A 5 32.45 -7.74 -53.18
C ASP A 5 33.36 -8.25 -52.03
N CYS A 6 33.84 -9.51 -52.07
CA CYS A 6 34.74 -10.04 -51.03
C CYS A 6 36.21 -9.62 -51.21
N GLN A 7 36.53 -8.63 -52.06
CA GLN A 7 37.85 -8.02 -52.10
C GLN A 7 38.01 -6.94 -51.03
N PHE A 8 37.74 -7.29 -49.77
CA PHE A 8 38.33 -6.54 -48.67
C PHE A 8 39.70 -7.17 -48.41
N SER A 9 40.76 -6.37 -48.47
CA SER A 9 42.05 -6.81 -47.92
C SER A 9 41.84 -7.16 -46.46
N GLU A 10 42.45 -8.24 -45.96
CA GLU A 10 42.48 -8.66 -44.55
C GLU A 10 43.03 -7.60 -43.56
N GLY A 11 43.17 -6.35 -43.97
CA GLY A 11 43.69 -5.23 -43.20
C GLY A 11 42.70 -4.52 -42.28
N PHE A 12 41.46 -4.99 -42.11
CA PHE A 12 40.55 -4.38 -41.12
C PHE A 12 40.92 -4.74 -39.66
N TYR A 13 41.70 -5.80 -39.46
CA TYR A 13 42.13 -6.22 -38.12
C TYR A 13 43.64 -6.48 -38.11
N SER A 14 44.40 -5.59 -37.45
CA SER A 14 45.73 -5.99 -36.96
C SER A 14 45.51 -7.05 -35.90
N GLY A 15 45.89 -8.29 -36.18
CA GLY A 15 45.68 -9.43 -35.29
C GLY A 15 46.09 -9.13 -33.84
N SER A 16 45.10 -8.99 -32.98
CA SER A 16 45.25 -9.17 -31.54
C SER A 16 44.59 -10.50 -31.18
N ASN A 17 45.23 -11.26 -30.29
CA ASN A 17 44.73 -12.53 -29.78
C ASN A 17 43.59 -12.36 -28.77
N GLU A 18 42.96 -11.19 -28.71
CA GLU A 18 41.98 -10.84 -27.69
C GLU A 18 40.59 -10.75 -28.32
N ARG A 19 39.90 -11.89 -28.27
CA ARG A 19 38.46 -12.00 -28.52
C ARG A 19 37.73 -11.62 -27.23
N PHE A 20 37.07 -10.44 -27.17
CA PHE A 20 36.25 -10.03 -26.02
C PHE A 20 34.75 -10.34 -26.22
N ARG A 21 34.13 -10.90 -25.17
CA ARG A 21 32.69 -11.19 -25.02
C ARG A 21 32.16 -10.26 -23.91
N PHE A 22 31.05 -9.56 -24.14
CA PHE A 22 30.30 -8.73 -23.17
C PHE A 22 28.82 -9.12 -23.38
N GLU A 23 27.94 -9.44 -22.42
CA GLU A 23 27.89 -9.40 -20.95
C GLU A 23 27.51 -10.79 -20.38
N GLU A 24 27.32 -10.89 -19.07
CA GLU A 24 27.39 -12.09 -18.22
C GLU A 24 26.35 -13.22 -18.46
N GLU A 25 26.47 -14.00 -19.53
CA GLU A 25 25.86 -15.35 -19.55
C GLU A 25 26.91 -16.46 -19.56
N SER A 26 26.87 -17.30 -18.54
CA SER A 26 27.68 -18.50 -18.49
C SER A 26 27.06 -19.56 -19.40
N ARG A 27 27.90 -20.33 -20.10
CA ARG A 27 27.45 -21.44 -20.96
C ARG A 27 26.56 -22.46 -20.21
N ALA A 28 26.60 -22.48 -18.87
CA ALA A 28 25.80 -23.37 -18.06
C ALA A 28 24.33 -22.94 -17.94
N ASP A 29 24.05 -21.64 -18.01
CA ASP A 29 22.69 -21.09 -17.82
C ASP A 29 21.79 -21.37 -19.04
N ILE A 30 22.38 -21.43 -20.24
CA ILE A 30 21.72 -21.71 -21.52
C ILE A 30 21.41 -23.21 -21.71
N ILE A 31 22.15 -24.10 -21.06
CA ILE A 31 21.97 -25.56 -21.20
C ILE A 31 20.82 -26.08 -20.32
N LEU A 32 20.47 -25.37 -19.25
CA LEU A 32 19.51 -25.82 -18.24
C LEU A 32 18.04 -25.74 -18.69
N THR A 33 17.72 -24.96 -19.72
CA THR A 33 16.35 -24.77 -20.23
C THR A 33 16.02 -25.60 -21.48
N VAL A 34 17.00 -26.27 -22.09
CA VAL A 34 16.81 -26.99 -23.36
C VAL A 34 16.43 -28.45 -23.11
N THR A 35 15.13 -28.73 -23.03
CA THR A 35 14.59 -30.08 -23.05
C THR A 35 13.98 -30.42 -24.40
N GLN A 36 14.81 -30.66 -25.41
CA GLN A 36 14.63 -31.64 -26.49
C GLN A 36 15.59 -31.37 -27.65
N TYR A 37 16.16 -32.45 -28.16
CA TYR A 37 17.01 -32.47 -29.34
C TYR A 37 16.13 -32.23 -30.56
N ASP A 38 16.29 -31.07 -31.20
CA ASP A 38 16.36 -30.90 -32.67
C ASP A 38 16.48 -29.44 -33.11
N GLU A 39 16.41 -28.44 -32.21
CA GLU A 39 16.36 -27.03 -32.66
C GLU A 39 17.23 -26.04 -31.88
N VAL A 40 18.23 -26.47 -31.09
CA VAL A 40 19.00 -25.51 -30.28
C VAL A 40 20.49 -25.84 -30.15
N LEU A 41 21.37 -24.97 -30.68
CA LEU A 41 22.45 -24.24 -29.96
C LEU A 41 23.58 -23.71 -30.88
N GLY A 42 23.87 -22.40 -30.84
CA GLY A 42 25.21 -21.87 -31.19
C GLY A 42 25.34 -20.37 -31.54
N PHE A 43 25.51 -19.48 -30.55
CA PHE A 43 25.67 -18.03 -30.73
C PHE A 43 27.10 -17.57 -31.13
N THR A 44 27.20 -16.62 -32.06
CA THR A 44 28.41 -15.83 -32.34
C THR A 44 28.21 -14.36 -32.02
N GLU A 45 28.88 -13.86 -30.98
CA GLU A 45 29.16 -12.44 -30.85
C GLU A 45 30.62 -12.20 -30.50
N LEU A 46 31.24 -11.30 -31.27
CA LEU A 46 32.44 -10.62 -30.84
C LEU A 46 32.41 -9.16 -31.30
N MET A 47 32.48 -8.25 -30.34
CA MET A 47 32.50 -6.81 -30.58
C MET A 47 33.85 -6.24 -30.15
N VAL A 48 34.46 -5.42 -31.01
CA VAL A 48 35.53 -4.50 -30.58
C VAL A 48 35.28 -3.13 -31.18
N VAL A 49 35.09 -2.12 -30.31
CA VAL A 49 34.94 -0.71 -30.68
C VAL A 49 36.17 0.06 -30.21
N ASN A 50 36.84 0.75 -31.13
CA ASN A 50 37.56 2.01 -30.87
C ASN A 50 37.90 2.65 -32.24
N SER A 51 37.77 3.94 -32.53
CA SER A 51 37.56 5.13 -31.71
C SER A 51 37.00 6.23 -32.63
N SER A 52 35.68 6.41 -32.71
CA SER A 52 35.01 7.68 -33.10
C SER A 52 33.54 7.45 -33.48
N ASN A 53 32.65 7.17 -32.52
CA ASN A 53 31.17 7.33 -32.61
C ASN A 53 30.40 6.92 -33.89
N GLU A 54 30.99 6.17 -34.81
CA GLU A 54 30.37 5.69 -36.05
C GLU A 54 30.04 4.21 -35.87
N GLY A 55 28.81 3.92 -35.47
CA GLY A 55 28.37 2.56 -35.13
C GLY A 55 28.56 1.56 -36.28
N LEU A 56 29.15 0.41 -35.98
CA LEU A 56 29.21 -0.75 -36.85
C LEU A 56 28.10 -1.71 -36.43
N TRP A 57 27.26 -2.15 -37.37
CA TRP A 57 26.23 -3.17 -37.12
C TRP A 57 26.75 -4.53 -37.55
N ILE A 58 26.65 -5.52 -36.66
CA ILE A 58 26.93 -6.94 -36.94
C ILE A 58 25.60 -7.69 -36.84
N ILE A 59 25.16 -8.25 -37.95
CA ILE A 59 23.86 -8.91 -38.08
C ILE A 59 24.12 -10.37 -38.47
N PRO A 60 23.80 -11.35 -37.60
CA PRO A 60 23.87 -12.75 -37.98
C PRO A 60 22.80 -13.03 -39.05
N VAL A 61 23.13 -13.85 -40.05
CA VAL A 61 22.20 -14.19 -41.16
C VAL A 61 22.04 -15.70 -41.39
N ALA A 62 22.92 -16.53 -40.86
CA ALA A 62 22.84 -17.99 -40.88
C ALA A 62 23.74 -18.63 -39.80
N ASP A 63 23.32 -19.78 -39.27
CA ASP A 63 24.09 -20.65 -38.35
C ASP A 63 24.59 -21.89 -39.14
N ASN A 64 25.68 -22.52 -38.73
CA ASN A 64 26.19 -23.74 -39.38
C ASN A 64 26.16 -25.00 -38.50
N TRP A 65 25.68 -24.97 -37.26
CA TRP A 65 26.09 -26.07 -36.37
C TRP A 65 25.44 -27.45 -36.62
N THR A 66 24.16 -27.62 -36.93
CA THR A 66 23.52 -28.92 -36.59
C THR A 66 23.11 -29.86 -37.72
N HIS A 67 22.81 -29.41 -38.93
CA HIS A 67 22.37 -30.36 -39.98
C HIS A 67 23.53 -31.15 -40.61
N GLY A 68 24.64 -30.47 -40.93
CA GLY A 68 25.75 -31.09 -41.67
C GLY A 68 26.45 -32.23 -40.93
N ALA A 69 26.62 -32.12 -39.61
CA ALA A 69 27.28 -33.16 -38.81
C ALA A 69 26.33 -34.32 -38.48
N ALA A 70 25.08 -34.04 -38.11
CA ALA A 70 24.10 -35.06 -37.75
C ALA A 70 23.69 -35.92 -38.96
N ASP A 71 23.42 -35.29 -40.11
CA ASP A 71 23.11 -36.00 -41.36
C ASP A 71 24.30 -36.81 -41.87
N HIS A 72 25.51 -36.27 -41.74
CA HIS A 72 26.73 -36.99 -42.13
C HIS A 72 26.97 -38.22 -41.24
N ILE A 73 26.71 -38.12 -39.92
CA ILE A 73 26.76 -39.26 -39.00
C ILE A 73 25.66 -40.28 -39.35
N ALA A 74 24.42 -39.82 -39.61
CA ALA A 74 23.30 -40.68 -39.98
C ALA A 74 23.53 -41.40 -41.33
N ALA A 75 24.29 -40.78 -42.24
CA ALA A 75 24.75 -41.37 -43.49
C ALA A 75 25.98 -42.30 -43.33
N GLY A 76 26.46 -42.53 -42.10
CA GLY A 76 27.56 -43.44 -41.78
C GLY A 76 28.96 -42.81 -41.78
N GLY A 77 29.05 -41.47 -41.75
CA GLY A 77 30.29 -40.73 -41.66
C GLY A 77 30.82 -40.61 -40.22
N GLU A 78 32.14 -40.45 -40.07
CA GLU A 78 32.78 -40.25 -38.77
C GLU A 78 32.66 -38.79 -38.28
N VAL A 79 32.53 -38.60 -36.96
CA VAL A 79 32.57 -37.28 -36.32
C VAL A 79 33.98 -36.72 -36.44
N VAL A 80 34.17 -35.68 -37.24
CA VAL A 80 35.43 -34.94 -37.29
C VAL A 80 35.34 -33.80 -36.28
N MET A 81 36.26 -33.77 -35.32
CA MET A 81 36.39 -32.63 -34.41
C MET A 81 36.84 -31.41 -35.23
N PRO A 82 36.14 -30.26 -35.13
CA PRO A 82 36.47 -29.09 -35.92
C PRO A 82 37.88 -28.61 -35.60
N SER A 83 38.69 -28.38 -36.63
CA SER A 83 40.03 -27.81 -36.55
C SER A 83 40.36 -27.01 -37.82
N TYR A 84 41.24 -26.02 -37.70
CA TYR A 84 41.72 -25.22 -38.85
C TYR A 84 42.28 -26.10 -39.98
N GLU A 85 42.99 -27.18 -39.63
CA GLU A 85 43.55 -28.12 -40.61
C GLU A 85 42.46 -28.92 -41.36
N ASN A 86 41.38 -29.31 -40.69
CA ASN A 86 40.30 -30.08 -41.31
C ASN A 86 39.39 -29.21 -42.21
N SER A 87 39.25 -27.93 -41.89
CA SER A 87 38.53 -26.96 -42.72
C SER A 87 39.33 -26.56 -43.97
N SER A 88 40.65 -26.32 -43.83
CA SER A 88 41.51 -25.85 -44.93
C SER A 88 41.85 -26.92 -45.98
N ASN A 89 41.75 -28.20 -45.64
CA ASN A 89 42.04 -29.31 -46.55
C ASN A 89 40.78 -29.92 -47.20
N GLY A 90 39.60 -29.36 -46.94
CA GLY A 90 38.32 -29.81 -47.51
C GLY A 90 37.81 -31.16 -47.00
N THR A 91 38.39 -31.70 -45.91
CA THR A 91 37.84 -32.89 -45.22
C THR A 91 36.62 -32.59 -44.36
N TRP A 92 36.36 -31.31 -44.10
CA TRP A 92 35.14 -30.81 -43.48
C TRP A 92 34.69 -29.54 -44.24
N PRO A 93 33.39 -29.34 -44.52
CA PRO A 93 32.90 -28.08 -45.07
C PRO A 93 33.30 -26.92 -44.15
N VAL A 94 33.70 -25.79 -44.72
CA VAL A 94 34.09 -24.60 -43.96
C VAL A 94 32.93 -24.19 -43.06
N GLN A 95 33.12 -24.31 -41.75
CA GLN A 95 32.20 -23.84 -40.72
C GLN A 95 32.55 -22.39 -40.41
N ASP A 96 31.94 -21.48 -41.17
CA ASP A 96 31.96 -20.07 -40.84
C ASP A 96 30.53 -19.59 -40.67
N ASP A 97 30.32 -18.81 -39.61
CA ASP A 97 29.08 -18.08 -39.42
C ASP A 97 29.08 -16.89 -40.37
N TYR A 98 28.00 -16.74 -41.13
CA TYR A 98 27.86 -15.60 -42.02
C TYR A 98 27.27 -14.46 -41.22
N MET A 99 28.10 -13.43 -41.02
CA MET A 99 27.72 -12.18 -40.40
C MET A 99 27.80 -11.07 -41.45
N PHE A 100 26.81 -10.20 -41.46
CA PHE A 100 26.85 -8.99 -42.27
C PHE A 100 27.37 -7.84 -41.41
N VAL A 101 28.45 -7.21 -41.87
CA VAL A 101 29.07 -6.06 -41.19
C VAL A 101 28.76 -4.81 -42.00
N ILE A 102 28.04 -3.86 -41.41
CA ILE A 102 27.59 -2.65 -42.10
C ILE A 102 28.00 -1.42 -41.30
N ASN A 103 28.65 -0.47 -41.97
CA ASN A 103 28.83 0.86 -41.43
C ASN A 103 27.46 1.57 -41.37
N LYS A 104 27.15 2.24 -40.25
CA LYS A 104 25.92 3.03 -40.08
C LYS A 104 25.56 3.91 -41.29
N GLU A 105 26.54 4.56 -41.93
CA GLU A 105 26.29 5.42 -43.09
C GLU A 105 25.72 4.67 -44.31
N GLN A 106 26.02 3.37 -44.42
CA GLN A 106 25.57 2.51 -45.51
C GLN A 106 24.33 1.68 -45.15
N LEU A 107 23.85 1.76 -43.89
CA LEU A 107 22.74 0.94 -43.43
C LEU A 107 21.50 1.14 -44.31
N ALA A 108 21.12 2.40 -44.58
CA ALA A 108 19.95 2.74 -45.38
C ALA A 108 20.00 2.13 -46.79
N ASP A 109 21.18 2.12 -47.43
CA ASP A 109 21.37 1.55 -48.76
C ASP A 109 21.35 0.01 -48.77
N ARG A 110 21.61 -0.62 -47.62
CA ARG A 110 21.68 -2.08 -47.44
C ARG A 110 20.41 -2.68 -46.84
N LEU A 111 19.45 -1.88 -46.37
CA LEU A 111 18.20 -2.35 -45.75
C LEU A 111 17.44 -3.35 -46.63
N ASN A 112 17.27 -3.07 -47.92
CA ASN A 112 16.55 -3.98 -48.84
C ASN A 112 17.25 -5.34 -48.99
N LEU A 113 18.59 -5.38 -48.89
CA LEU A 113 19.33 -6.63 -48.95
C LEU A 113 19.17 -7.41 -47.65
N LEU A 114 19.26 -6.73 -46.50
CA LEU A 114 19.03 -7.33 -45.19
C LEU A 114 17.61 -7.88 -45.04
N ASP A 115 16.63 -7.13 -45.55
CA ASP A 115 15.23 -7.55 -45.60
C ASP A 115 15.04 -8.86 -46.35
N TRP A 116 15.63 -8.95 -47.55
CA TRP A 116 15.63 -10.18 -48.28
C TRP A 116 16.37 -11.30 -47.52
N MET A 117 17.57 -11.05 -46.96
CA MET A 117 18.38 -12.07 -46.28
C MET A 117 17.73 -12.66 -45.03
N LEU A 118 16.97 -11.86 -44.29
CA LEU A 118 16.23 -12.27 -43.09
C LEU A 118 14.81 -12.75 -43.41
N SER A 119 14.39 -12.73 -44.68
CA SER A 119 13.10 -13.27 -45.14
C SER A 119 13.12 -14.80 -45.24
N ASP A 120 11.93 -15.43 -45.18
CA ASP A 120 11.79 -16.89 -45.33
C ASP A 120 12.41 -17.39 -46.65
N SER A 121 12.23 -16.62 -47.73
CA SER A 121 12.75 -16.99 -49.05
C SER A 121 14.27 -17.06 -49.12
N ALA A 122 14.99 -16.22 -48.38
CA ALA A 122 16.45 -16.34 -48.32
C ALA A 122 16.88 -17.44 -47.37
N GLN A 123 16.18 -17.61 -46.24
CA GLN A 123 16.44 -18.69 -45.29
C GLN A 123 16.28 -20.07 -45.95
N ASP A 124 15.29 -20.25 -46.82
CA ASP A 124 15.13 -21.47 -47.63
C ASP A 124 16.30 -21.68 -48.61
N GLN A 125 16.84 -20.60 -49.20
CA GLN A 125 18.03 -20.70 -50.06
C GLN A 125 19.29 -21.03 -49.28
N TRP A 126 19.42 -20.53 -48.05
CA TRP A 126 20.52 -20.86 -47.14
C TRP A 126 20.46 -22.34 -46.74
N ASP A 127 19.26 -22.84 -46.43
CA ASP A 127 19.00 -24.25 -46.15
C ASP A 127 19.36 -25.15 -47.35
N ASP A 128 18.89 -24.79 -48.55
CA ASP A 128 19.17 -25.53 -49.79
C ASP A 128 20.67 -25.65 -50.14
N ILE A 129 21.51 -24.69 -49.69
CA ILE A 129 22.96 -24.70 -49.92
C ILE A 129 23.77 -25.18 -48.70
N GLY A 130 23.10 -25.69 -47.66
CA GLY A 130 23.71 -26.41 -46.54
C GLY A 130 23.97 -25.59 -45.28
N PHE A 131 23.31 -24.44 -45.10
CA PHE A 131 23.33 -23.66 -43.87
C PHE A 131 22.10 -23.92 -43.02
N VAL A 132 22.23 -23.84 -41.70
CA VAL A 132 21.08 -23.92 -40.81
C VAL A 132 20.39 -22.56 -40.82
N ARG A 133 19.11 -22.57 -41.18
CA ARG A 133 18.27 -21.38 -41.08
C ARG A 133 18.21 -20.87 -39.65
N MET A 134 18.19 -19.56 -39.48
CA MET A 134 18.00 -18.96 -38.17
C MET A 134 16.59 -19.25 -37.66
N SER A 135 16.45 -19.46 -36.35
CA SER A 135 15.12 -19.55 -35.72
C SER A 135 14.35 -18.24 -35.96
N LEU A 136 13.02 -18.29 -35.86
CA LEU A 136 12.20 -17.09 -36.01
C LEU A 136 12.60 -16.01 -34.98
N LEU A 137 12.91 -16.42 -33.74
CA LEU A 137 13.37 -15.54 -32.67
C LEU A 137 14.70 -14.86 -33.00
N ASP A 138 15.69 -15.63 -33.47
CA ASP A 138 17.00 -15.08 -33.84
C ASP A 138 16.90 -14.08 -35.00
N ARG A 139 16.00 -14.35 -35.96
CA ARG A 139 15.72 -13.43 -37.07
C ARG A 139 15.12 -12.14 -36.55
N VAL A 140 14.14 -12.20 -35.66
CA VAL A 140 13.53 -11.01 -35.04
C VAL A 140 14.56 -10.19 -34.26
N TYR A 141 15.42 -10.82 -33.46
CA TYR A 141 16.49 -10.09 -32.78
C TYR A 141 17.53 -9.52 -33.75
N SER A 142 17.78 -10.18 -34.89
CA SER A 142 18.65 -9.65 -35.95
C SER A 142 18.07 -8.40 -36.62
N TRP A 143 16.76 -8.36 -36.81
CA TRP A 143 16.02 -7.18 -37.24
C TRP A 143 16.06 -6.05 -36.20
N ALA A 144 15.87 -6.38 -34.91
CA ALA A 144 15.88 -5.41 -33.82
C ALA A 144 17.23 -4.68 -33.71
N ARG A 145 18.35 -5.38 -33.99
CA ARG A 145 19.69 -4.76 -34.05
C ARG A 145 19.76 -3.62 -35.05
N ILE A 146 19.06 -3.66 -36.18
CA ILE A 146 19.05 -2.55 -37.14
C ILE A 146 17.91 -1.54 -36.91
N GLY A 147 17.26 -1.62 -35.74
CA GLY A 147 16.17 -0.73 -35.35
C GLY A 147 14.84 -1.05 -36.02
N ILE A 148 14.65 -2.28 -36.50
CA ILE A 148 13.39 -2.74 -37.09
C ILE A 148 12.78 -3.75 -36.14
N ASP A 149 11.62 -3.41 -35.58
CA ASP A 149 10.89 -4.30 -34.70
C ASP A 149 10.05 -5.28 -35.51
N MET A 150 10.35 -6.57 -35.34
CA MET A 150 9.63 -7.68 -35.96
C MET A 150 9.02 -8.63 -34.92
N LYS A 151 8.93 -8.23 -33.64
CA LYS A 151 8.39 -9.07 -32.56
C LYS A 151 6.95 -9.53 -32.83
N HIS A 152 6.16 -8.74 -33.56
CA HIS A 152 4.81 -9.11 -34.04
C HIS A 152 4.75 -10.39 -34.90
N LEU A 153 5.89 -10.92 -35.37
CA LEU A 153 5.95 -12.21 -36.05
C LEU A 153 6.04 -13.40 -35.09
N LEU A 154 6.43 -13.16 -33.83
CA LEU A 154 6.55 -14.21 -32.82
C LEU A 154 5.16 -14.65 -32.34
N PRO A 155 5.03 -15.89 -31.81
CA PRO A 155 3.77 -16.35 -31.24
C PRO A 155 3.34 -15.49 -30.06
N ASP A 156 2.08 -15.05 -30.12
CA ASP A 156 1.37 -14.27 -29.11
C ASP A 156 0.03 -15.02 -28.91
N ALA A 157 -0.12 -15.64 -27.73
CA ALA A 157 -1.18 -16.60 -27.44
C ALA A 157 -2.52 -15.92 -27.17
N ASP A 158 -2.49 -14.79 -26.48
CA ASP A 158 -3.64 -14.04 -26.00
C ASP A 158 -3.89 -12.75 -26.81
N GLN A 159 -3.02 -12.47 -27.78
CA GLN A 159 -3.14 -11.42 -28.79
C GLN A 159 -3.18 -10.01 -28.18
N ASP A 160 -2.43 -9.81 -27.11
CA ASP A 160 -2.35 -8.53 -26.40
C ASP A 160 -1.25 -7.59 -26.97
N GLY A 161 -0.39 -8.12 -27.85
CA GLY A 161 0.68 -7.40 -28.52
C GLY A 161 2.09 -7.69 -27.97
N VAL A 162 2.20 -8.47 -26.90
CA VAL A 162 3.46 -8.98 -26.35
C VAL A 162 3.57 -10.46 -26.69
N TRP A 163 4.75 -10.90 -27.12
CA TRP A 163 4.93 -12.30 -27.52
C TRP A 163 5.24 -13.16 -26.29
N ASN A 164 4.84 -14.43 -26.33
CA ASN A 164 4.79 -15.34 -25.18
C ASN A 164 6.07 -15.48 -24.32
N GLY A 165 7.25 -15.11 -24.83
CA GLY A 165 8.51 -15.21 -24.07
C GLY A 165 8.96 -13.92 -23.41
N GLU A 166 8.29 -12.80 -23.68
CA GLU A 166 8.43 -11.53 -22.94
C GLU A 166 7.14 -11.14 -22.21
N ASP A 167 6.08 -11.93 -22.37
CA ASP A 167 4.78 -11.73 -21.76
C ASP A 167 4.74 -12.33 -20.33
N GLU A 168 4.58 -11.45 -19.35
CA GLU A 168 4.45 -11.81 -17.94
C GLU A 168 3.01 -12.23 -17.56
N CYS A 169 2.04 -11.91 -18.42
CA CYS A 169 0.61 -12.07 -18.21
C CYS A 169 -0.06 -12.85 -19.38
N PRO A 170 0.24 -14.15 -19.55
CA PRO A 170 -0.08 -14.95 -20.75
C PRO A 170 -1.56 -15.25 -21.03
N ASP A 171 -2.47 -14.67 -20.26
CA ASP A 171 -3.92 -14.87 -20.35
C ASP A 171 -4.67 -13.51 -20.36
N THR A 172 -4.02 -12.46 -20.86
CA THR A 172 -4.63 -11.14 -21.02
C THR A 172 -5.77 -11.17 -22.02
N LEU A 173 -6.90 -10.60 -21.66
CA LEU A 173 -8.12 -10.70 -22.45
C LEU A 173 -7.97 -9.91 -23.75
N VAL A 174 -8.18 -10.59 -24.89
CA VAL A 174 -8.18 -9.98 -26.22
C VAL A 174 -9.01 -8.68 -26.25
N GLY A 175 -8.37 -7.57 -26.61
CA GLY A 175 -9.00 -6.26 -26.77
C GLY A 175 -8.92 -5.35 -25.55
N TRP A 176 -8.31 -5.79 -24.46
CA TRP A 176 -7.89 -4.92 -23.36
C TRP A 176 -6.54 -4.25 -23.69
N LEU A 177 -6.25 -3.15 -23.02
CA LEU A 177 -4.96 -2.46 -23.14
C LEU A 177 -3.97 -3.15 -22.19
N ALA A 178 -3.07 -3.95 -22.75
CA ALA A 178 -1.90 -4.45 -22.05
C ALA A 178 -0.76 -3.40 -22.09
N ASP A 179 0.11 -3.44 -21.10
CA ASP A 179 1.33 -2.64 -21.06
C ASP A 179 2.50 -3.29 -21.83
N GLU A 180 3.74 -2.86 -21.57
CA GLU A 180 4.92 -3.41 -22.24
C GLU A 180 5.31 -4.82 -21.78
N PHE A 181 4.74 -5.31 -20.69
CA PHE A 181 4.95 -6.65 -20.12
C PHE A 181 3.81 -7.62 -20.43
N GLY A 182 2.79 -7.18 -21.17
CA GLY A 182 1.61 -7.98 -21.50
C GLY A 182 0.52 -7.93 -20.42
N CYS A 183 0.65 -7.07 -19.41
CA CYS A 183 -0.28 -7.03 -18.29
C CYS A 183 -1.29 -5.90 -18.46
N ALA A 184 -2.59 -6.22 -18.36
CA ALA A 184 -3.64 -5.22 -18.25
C ALA A 184 -3.90 -4.81 -16.79
N GLU A 185 -4.50 -3.65 -16.56
CA GLU A 185 -4.73 -3.10 -15.20
C GLU A 185 -5.50 -4.05 -14.27
N TYR A 186 -6.42 -4.87 -14.79
CA TYR A 186 -7.16 -5.85 -13.98
C TYR A 186 -6.33 -7.07 -13.53
N GLN A 187 -5.09 -7.21 -14.03
CA GLN A 187 -4.12 -8.24 -13.62
C GLN A 187 -3.02 -7.67 -12.71
N LYS A 188 -2.92 -6.35 -12.60
CA LYS A 188 -1.87 -5.67 -11.84
C LYS A 188 -2.36 -5.26 -10.47
N ASP A 189 -1.44 -5.31 -9.52
CA ASP A 189 -1.62 -4.97 -8.11
C ASP A 189 -0.30 -4.33 -7.68
N ASP A 190 -0.15 -3.05 -8.03
CA ASP A 190 1.14 -2.35 -7.99
C ASP A 190 1.65 -2.12 -6.55
N ASP A 191 0.74 -2.00 -5.58
CA ASP A 191 1.07 -1.86 -4.17
C ASP A 191 0.96 -3.17 -3.35
N GLY A 192 0.36 -4.22 -3.93
CA GLY A 192 0.32 -5.56 -3.36
C GLY A 192 -0.71 -5.75 -2.26
N ASP A 193 -1.78 -4.96 -2.22
CA ASP A 193 -2.85 -5.07 -1.23
C ASP A 193 -3.93 -6.10 -1.61
N GLY A 194 -3.92 -6.59 -2.85
CA GLY A 194 -4.84 -7.58 -3.36
C GLY A 194 -6.12 -7.01 -3.98
N ILE A 195 -6.21 -5.70 -4.16
CA ILE A 195 -7.14 -5.01 -5.05
C ILE A 195 -6.38 -4.69 -6.33
N PHE A 196 -6.93 -5.04 -7.49
CA PHE A 196 -6.24 -4.78 -8.75
C PHE A 196 -6.38 -3.30 -9.15
N ASN A 197 -5.42 -2.77 -9.89
CA ASN A 197 -5.36 -1.36 -10.31
C ASN A 197 -6.65 -0.87 -11.03
N ASP A 198 -7.43 -1.75 -11.65
CA ASP A 198 -8.69 -1.35 -12.29
C ASP A 198 -9.87 -1.14 -11.31
N GLU A 199 -9.73 -1.63 -10.08
CA GLU A 199 -10.67 -1.49 -8.97
C GLU A 199 -10.14 -0.66 -7.80
N ASP A 200 -8.84 -0.39 -7.77
CA ASP A 200 -8.17 0.47 -6.81
C ASP A 200 -8.23 1.93 -7.29
N ASP A 201 -8.46 2.86 -6.36
CA ASP A 201 -8.38 4.29 -6.61
C ASP A 201 -7.03 4.87 -6.15
N CYS A 202 -6.25 4.07 -5.43
CA CYS A 202 -5.00 4.37 -4.74
C CYS A 202 -3.88 3.38 -5.10
N ASP A 203 -3.81 2.94 -6.37
CA ASP A 203 -2.99 1.84 -6.92
C ASP A 203 -1.49 1.81 -6.51
N ASP A 204 -0.93 2.92 -6.05
CA ASP A 204 0.47 3.05 -5.60
C ASP A 204 0.64 2.93 -4.05
N VAL A 205 -0.46 2.80 -3.28
CA VAL A 205 -0.50 2.94 -1.83
C VAL A 205 -1.50 1.99 -1.17
N ALA A 206 -0.96 0.87 -0.67
CA ALA A 206 -1.75 -0.21 -0.10
C ALA A 206 -2.79 0.24 0.93
N GLY A 207 -4.01 -0.26 0.77
CA GLY A 207 -5.13 0.07 1.63
C GLY A 207 -6.39 -0.74 1.38
N HIS A 208 -7.38 -0.57 2.25
CA HIS A 208 -8.62 -1.36 2.16
C HIS A 208 -9.87 -0.51 2.39
N SER A 209 -9.76 0.82 2.27
CA SER A 209 -10.91 1.71 2.35
C SER A 209 -11.95 1.35 1.30
N PHE A 210 -13.18 1.75 1.55
CA PHE A 210 -14.31 1.60 0.64
C PHE A 210 -14.94 2.94 0.26
N TRP A 211 -14.78 3.98 1.08
CA TRP A 211 -15.30 5.32 0.85
C TRP A 211 -14.27 6.43 1.15
N PRO A 212 -14.31 7.54 0.40
CA PRO A 212 -14.99 7.70 -0.88
C PRO A 212 -14.28 6.97 -2.03
N LEU A 213 -13.05 6.52 -1.78
CA LEU A 213 -12.16 5.84 -2.72
C LEU A 213 -11.88 4.43 -2.18
N ARG A 214 -11.79 3.46 -3.08
CA ARG A 214 -11.49 2.06 -2.75
C ARG A 214 -9.98 1.81 -2.80
N GLY A 215 -9.47 0.97 -1.91
CA GLY A 215 -8.04 0.59 -1.89
C GLY A 215 -7.09 1.64 -1.29
N CYS A 216 -7.62 2.73 -0.75
CA CYS A 216 -6.80 3.71 -0.04
C CYS A 216 -6.56 3.32 1.42
N PRO A 217 -5.54 3.90 2.09
CA PRO A 217 -5.26 3.65 3.49
C PRO A 217 -6.45 3.91 4.41
N ASP A 218 -6.77 2.90 5.23
CA ASP A 218 -7.83 2.86 6.24
C ASP A 218 -7.23 2.16 7.47
N SER A 219 -6.94 2.96 8.50
CA SER A 219 -6.15 2.55 9.66
C SER A 219 -6.94 1.69 10.66
N ASP A 220 -8.24 1.94 10.79
CA ASP A 220 -9.10 1.26 11.77
C ASP A 220 -10.07 0.24 11.15
N GLY A 221 -10.21 0.25 9.82
CA GLY A 221 -10.94 -0.74 9.05
C GLY A 221 -12.45 -0.52 9.04
N ASP A 222 -12.92 0.70 9.26
CA ASP A 222 -14.35 1.03 9.18
C ASP A 222 -14.87 1.27 7.76
N GLY A 223 -13.94 1.34 6.80
CA GLY A 223 -14.20 1.53 5.38
C GLY A 223 -14.06 2.98 4.91
N TRP A 224 -13.75 3.95 5.76
CA TRP A 224 -13.42 5.31 5.37
C TRP A 224 -11.90 5.47 5.23
N MET A 225 -11.45 6.15 4.18
CA MET A 225 -10.02 6.40 4.04
C MET A 225 -9.54 7.42 5.06
N ASN A 226 -8.33 7.22 5.59
CA ASN A 226 -7.68 8.05 6.61
C ASN A 226 -7.67 9.55 6.33
N SER A 227 -7.69 9.95 5.04
CA SER A 227 -7.60 11.37 4.67
C SER A 227 -8.92 12.14 4.82
N VAL A 228 -10.05 11.44 4.88
CA VAL A 228 -11.38 12.05 5.04
C VAL A 228 -12.10 11.57 6.30
N ASP A 229 -11.64 10.48 6.89
CA ASP A 229 -12.06 10.02 8.19
C ASP A 229 -11.61 11.03 9.27
N VAL A 230 -12.57 11.54 10.04
CA VAL A 230 -12.28 12.48 11.14
C VAL A 230 -11.69 11.75 12.36
N PHE A 231 -11.95 10.44 12.49
CA PHE A 231 -11.45 9.60 13.57
C PHE A 231 -10.71 8.34 13.05
N PRO A 232 -9.56 8.49 12.36
CA PRO A 232 -8.86 7.37 11.68
C PRO A 232 -8.36 6.21 12.55
N GLU A 233 -8.59 6.24 13.85
CA GLU A 233 -8.12 5.22 14.81
C GLU A 233 -9.28 4.67 15.64
N GLU A 234 -10.54 5.04 15.34
CA GLU A 234 -11.75 4.64 16.04
C GLU A 234 -12.82 4.21 15.05
N SER A 235 -12.77 2.92 14.68
CA SER A 235 -13.60 2.31 13.63
C SER A 235 -15.12 2.40 13.78
N SER A 236 -15.60 2.96 14.88
CA SER A 236 -17.02 3.20 15.09
C SER A 236 -17.45 4.64 14.77
N GLN A 237 -16.50 5.53 14.46
CA GLN A 237 -16.71 6.96 14.17
C GLN A 237 -15.93 7.37 12.94
N TRP A 238 -16.52 8.22 12.09
CA TRP A 238 -15.86 8.72 10.87
C TRP A 238 -16.26 10.15 10.48
N SER A 239 -17.20 10.75 11.21
CA SER A 239 -17.80 12.06 10.92
C SER A 239 -17.92 12.87 12.20
N ASP A 240 -17.65 14.16 12.10
CA ASP A 240 -17.78 15.17 13.15
C ASP A 240 -18.29 16.45 12.48
N LEU A 241 -19.59 16.72 12.57
CA LEU A 241 -20.24 17.76 11.77
C LEU A 241 -19.94 19.17 12.31
N ASP A 242 -19.79 19.33 13.62
CA ASP A 242 -19.53 20.62 14.24
C ASP A 242 -18.09 20.83 14.72
N GLY A 243 -17.27 19.78 14.68
CA GLY A 243 -15.83 19.84 14.88
C GLY A 243 -15.42 19.89 16.34
N ASP A 244 -16.23 19.34 17.24
CA ASP A 244 -15.98 19.35 18.69
C ASP A 244 -15.13 18.18 19.20
N GLY A 245 -14.91 17.18 18.34
CA GLY A 245 -14.10 16.00 18.63
C GLY A 245 -14.90 14.80 19.14
N PHE A 246 -16.23 14.86 19.15
CA PHE A 246 -17.11 13.70 19.34
C PHE A 246 -17.70 13.28 17.99
N GLY A 247 -17.86 11.97 17.78
CA GLY A 247 -18.25 11.46 16.47
C GLY A 247 -19.77 11.35 16.29
N ASP A 248 -20.28 11.78 15.14
CA ASP A 248 -21.72 11.86 14.83
C ASP A 248 -22.43 10.49 14.75
N ASN A 249 -21.68 9.39 14.61
CA ASN A 249 -22.32 8.07 14.50
C ASN A 249 -22.87 7.67 15.86
N SER A 250 -24.19 7.81 16.04
CA SER A 250 -24.92 7.49 17.29
C SER A 250 -24.69 6.09 17.87
N SER A 251 -24.14 5.16 17.09
CA SER A 251 -23.83 3.79 17.54
C SER A 251 -22.35 3.58 17.86
N GLY A 252 -21.53 4.62 17.67
CA GLY A 252 -20.10 4.62 17.90
C GLY A 252 -19.71 4.88 19.35
N PHE A 253 -18.41 4.80 19.60
CA PHE A 253 -17.81 5.15 20.87
C PHE A 253 -17.97 6.65 21.12
N GLU A 254 -18.39 7.01 22.36
CA GLU A 254 -18.57 8.40 22.82
C GLU A 254 -19.25 9.27 21.76
N ALA A 255 -20.35 8.76 21.19
CA ALA A 255 -21.03 9.41 20.09
C ALA A 255 -21.64 10.74 20.52
N ASP A 256 -21.52 11.74 19.64
CA ASP A 256 -22.06 13.06 19.86
C ASP A 256 -23.59 13.00 19.92
N GLU A 257 -24.14 13.42 21.07
CA GLU A 257 -25.57 13.53 21.32
C GLU A 257 -26.13 14.89 20.88
N CYS A 258 -25.26 15.85 20.55
CA CYS A 258 -25.56 17.16 19.98
C CYS A 258 -24.84 17.42 18.63
N PRO A 259 -25.04 16.60 17.56
CA PRO A 259 -24.25 16.61 16.30
C PRO A 259 -24.16 17.89 15.46
N SER A 260 -24.72 19.01 15.91
CA SER A 260 -24.75 20.26 15.17
C SER A 260 -24.44 21.48 16.03
N VAL A 261 -24.14 21.27 17.30
CA VAL A 261 -23.87 22.31 18.29
C VAL A 261 -22.65 21.86 19.09
N PRO A 262 -21.49 22.50 18.87
CA PRO A 262 -20.24 22.01 19.43
C PRO A 262 -20.28 22.06 20.95
N GLY A 263 -19.85 20.97 21.57
CA GLY A 263 -19.87 20.77 23.00
C GLY A 263 -18.67 20.01 23.53
N PHE A 264 -18.57 19.88 24.85
CA PHE A 264 -17.45 19.18 25.50
C PHE A 264 -17.87 18.36 26.72
N SER A 265 -19.17 18.18 26.95
CA SER A 265 -19.66 17.31 28.03
C SER A 265 -19.22 15.87 27.81
N THR A 266 -18.97 15.15 28.91
CA THR A 266 -18.44 13.77 28.90
C THR A 266 -19.12 12.84 29.91
N GLN A 267 -20.04 13.34 30.74
CA GLN A 267 -20.57 12.59 31.88
C GLN A 267 -21.97 12.02 31.61
N ASP A 268 -22.85 12.81 31.02
CA ASP A 268 -24.22 12.42 30.67
C ASP A 268 -24.37 12.24 29.15
N ARG A 269 -24.25 13.33 28.40
CA ARG A 269 -24.36 13.37 26.94
C ARG A 269 -23.03 13.78 26.37
N PHE A 270 -22.43 13.00 25.49
CA PHE A 270 -21.16 13.37 24.88
C PHE A 270 -21.36 14.43 23.78
N GLY A 271 -20.43 15.39 23.64
CA GLY A 271 -20.48 16.42 22.58
C GLY A 271 -21.55 17.51 22.75
N CYS A 272 -22.21 17.58 23.91
CA CYS A 272 -23.19 18.62 24.17
C CYS A 272 -22.57 19.85 24.87
N PRO A 273 -23.19 21.04 24.75
CA PRO A 273 -22.73 22.23 25.43
C PRO A 273 -22.55 21.99 26.94
N ASP A 274 -21.39 22.37 27.46
CA ASP A 274 -21.01 22.34 28.87
C ASP A 274 -20.35 23.68 29.16
N ALA A 275 -21.10 24.59 29.78
CA ALA A 275 -20.69 25.99 29.88
C ALA A 275 -19.59 26.24 30.91
N ASP A 276 -19.43 25.37 31.91
CA ASP A 276 -18.46 25.54 32.99
C ASP A 276 -17.33 24.50 33.02
N GLY A 277 -17.48 23.41 32.25
CA GLY A 277 -16.46 22.41 31.99
C GLY A 277 -16.36 21.35 33.09
N ASP A 278 -17.44 21.07 33.82
CA ASP A 278 -17.48 20.00 34.82
C ASP A 278 -17.79 18.61 34.25
N GLY A 279 -18.19 18.57 32.97
CA GLY A 279 -18.46 17.39 32.18
C GLY A 279 -19.95 17.05 32.03
N TRP A 280 -20.86 17.73 32.72
CA TRP A 280 -22.31 17.55 32.55
C TRP A 280 -22.87 18.55 31.54
N SER A 281 -23.83 18.12 30.73
CA SER A 281 -24.35 18.96 29.64
C SER A 281 -25.41 19.96 30.13
N ASP A 282 -25.35 21.19 29.59
CA ASP A 282 -26.38 22.22 29.75
C ASP A 282 -27.74 21.70 29.23
N GLU A 283 -28.85 22.26 29.75
CA GLU A 283 -30.17 22.02 29.18
C GLU A 283 -30.30 22.62 27.75
N ASP A 284 -30.91 21.87 26.83
CA ASP A 284 -31.11 22.31 25.44
C ASP A 284 -32.55 22.17 24.93
N GLY A 285 -33.50 22.10 25.87
CA GLY A 285 -34.94 22.09 25.62
C GLY A 285 -35.51 20.71 25.28
N ASP A 286 -34.71 19.82 24.72
CA ASP A 286 -35.04 18.39 24.58
C ASP A 286 -34.43 17.56 25.73
N TRP A 287 -33.27 17.98 26.27
CA TRP A 287 -32.68 17.49 27.51
C TRP A 287 -32.87 18.54 28.62
N THR A 288 -33.58 18.18 29.69
CA THR A 288 -33.89 19.08 30.81
C THR A 288 -33.21 18.61 32.10
N ILE A 289 -33.24 19.45 33.14
CA ILE A 289 -32.74 19.08 34.49
C ILE A 289 -33.41 17.78 34.98
N GLU A 290 -34.69 17.55 34.67
CA GLU A 290 -35.39 16.31 35.05
C GLU A 290 -34.83 15.06 34.32
N ASP A 291 -34.20 15.23 33.17
CA ASP A 291 -33.55 14.17 32.40
C ASP A 291 -32.09 13.93 32.80
N GLY A 292 -31.50 14.87 33.57
CA GLY A 292 -30.13 14.81 34.07
C GLY A 292 -29.19 15.89 33.52
N ALA A 293 -29.71 16.95 32.90
CA ALA A 293 -28.91 18.12 32.53
C ALA A 293 -28.32 18.82 33.77
N ASP A 294 -27.22 19.54 33.57
CA ASP A 294 -26.58 20.34 34.59
C ASP A 294 -27.53 21.40 35.17
N GLU A 295 -27.82 21.27 36.47
CA GLU A 295 -28.66 22.19 37.22
C GLU A 295 -27.94 23.49 37.62
N PHE A 296 -26.61 23.50 37.60
CA PHE A 296 -25.77 24.66 37.87
C PHE A 296 -24.78 24.98 36.71
N PRO A 297 -25.25 25.38 35.51
CA PRO A 297 -24.46 25.60 34.28
C PRO A 297 -23.28 26.60 34.32
N LEU A 298 -22.98 27.19 35.47
CA LEU A 298 -21.93 28.20 35.66
C LEU A 298 -21.06 27.90 36.90
N ASP A 299 -21.33 26.82 37.64
CA ASP A 299 -20.56 26.41 38.81
C ASP A 299 -19.94 25.04 38.55
N PRO A 300 -18.65 24.96 38.15
CA PRO A 300 -18.01 23.72 37.70
C PRO A 300 -17.72 22.70 38.81
N LYS A 301 -18.37 22.88 39.95
CA LYS A 301 -18.31 22.00 41.10
C LYS A 301 -19.66 21.38 41.41
N GLN A 302 -20.75 21.83 40.81
CA GLN A 302 -22.12 21.40 41.12
C GLN A 302 -22.84 21.12 39.82
N TRP A 303 -23.60 20.02 39.76
CA TRP A 303 -24.34 19.65 38.55
C TRP A 303 -25.75 19.10 38.83
N VAL A 304 -26.08 18.82 40.09
CA VAL A 304 -27.33 18.17 40.51
C VAL A 304 -27.77 18.72 41.87
N ASP A 305 -29.07 18.97 42.04
CA ASP A 305 -29.72 19.31 43.31
C ASP A 305 -30.92 18.36 43.53
N THR A 306 -30.69 17.30 44.30
CA THR A 306 -31.66 16.19 44.42
C THR A 306 -32.95 16.61 45.12
N ASP A 307 -32.91 17.57 46.04
CA ASP A 307 -34.05 17.96 46.86
C ASP A 307 -34.64 19.34 46.52
N GLY A 308 -33.95 20.12 45.67
CA GLY A 308 -34.41 21.38 45.10
C GLY A 308 -34.32 22.55 46.07
N ASP A 309 -33.41 22.52 47.04
CA ASP A 309 -33.20 23.59 48.01
C ASP A 309 -32.25 24.71 47.52
N GLY A 310 -31.61 24.49 46.38
CA GLY A 310 -30.71 25.40 45.69
C GLY A 310 -29.23 25.22 46.04
N TRP A 311 -28.87 24.17 46.78
CA TRP A 311 -27.48 23.75 47.02
C TRP A 311 -27.20 22.44 46.30
N GLY A 312 -26.16 22.41 45.46
CA GLY A 312 -25.84 21.20 44.71
C GLY A 312 -25.30 20.06 45.59
N ASP A 313 -25.57 18.81 45.21
CA ASP A 313 -25.28 17.63 46.03
C ASP A 313 -23.76 17.36 46.21
N ASN A 314 -22.89 17.98 45.40
CA ASN A 314 -21.45 17.73 45.47
C ASN A 314 -20.82 18.51 46.64
N HIS A 315 -21.02 17.97 47.84
CA HIS A 315 -20.61 18.61 49.07
C HIS A 315 -19.11 18.49 49.36
N SER A 316 -18.46 19.64 49.53
CA SER A 316 -17.05 19.76 49.87
C SER A 316 -16.82 20.78 50.98
N PHE A 317 -15.77 20.58 51.77
CA PHE A 317 -15.46 21.46 52.90
C PHE A 317 -13.99 21.35 53.32
N GLN A 318 -13.54 22.31 54.12
CA GLN A 318 -12.29 22.25 54.87
C GLN A 318 -12.57 22.12 56.36
N LEU A 319 -11.59 21.61 57.12
CA LEU A 319 -11.68 21.57 58.58
C LEU A 319 -10.83 22.68 59.21
N ASP A 320 -11.40 23.42 60.15
CA ASP A 320 -10.68 24.40 60.94
C ASP A 320 -9.89 23.77 62.11
N SER A 321 -9.30 24.61 62.97
CA SER A 321 -8.52 24.14 64.13
C SER A 321 -9.36 23.48 65.22
N ASP A 322 -10.65 23.77 65.26
CA ASP A 322 -11.60 23.21 66.23
C ASP A 322 -12.29 21.95 65.68
N GLY A 323 -12.00 21.57 64.42
CA GLY A 323 -12.53 20.39 63.75
C GLY A 323 -13.89 20.63 63.10
N LEU A 324 -14.29 21.90 62.93
CA LEU A 324 -15.53 22.28 62.28
C LEU A 324 -15.34 22.38 60.76
N ARG A 325 -16.39 22.05 60.01
CA ARG A 325 -16.49 22.22 58.56
C ARG A 325 -16.65 23.71 58.23
N VAL A 326 -15.69 24.24 57.49
CA VAL A 326 -15.61 25.62 57.00
C VAL A 326 -15.37 25.61 55.49
N ASP A 327 -15.56 26.75 54.82
CA ASP A 327 -15.46 26.86 53.36
C ASP A 327 -16.31 25.78 52.66
N VAL A 328 -17.55 25.63 53.14
CA VAL A 328 -18.51 24.63 52.67
C VAL A 328 -19.06 25.04 51.32
N GLU A 329 -19.04 24.11 50.38
CA GLU A 329 -19.70 24.18 49.08
C GLU A 329 -20.59 22.95 48.93
N GLY A 330 -21.73 23.09 48.25
CA GLY A 330 -22.73 22.03 48.10
C GLY A 330 -23.50 21.68 49.38
N ASP A 331 -24.33 20.66 49.27
CA ASP A 331 -25.36 20.26 50.23
C ASP A 331 -24.93 19.07 51.12
N ALA A 332 -24.87 19.31 52.43
CA ALA A 332 -24.58 18.26 53.41
C ALA A 332 -25.71 17.21 53.57
N PHE A 333 -26.94 17.51 53.16
CA PHE A 333 -28.10 16.61 53.23
C PHE A 333 -28.93 16.59 51.92
N PRO A 334 -28.42 15.97 50.84
CA PRO A 334 -29.03 15.94 49.49
C PRO A 334 -30.48 15.40 49.36
N ASP A 335 -31.07 14.91 50.45
CA ASP A 335 -32.42 14.34 50.48
C ASP A 335 -33.37 15.14 51.39
N ASP A 336 -32.91 16.23 52.02
CA ASP A 336 -33.68 17.03 52.97
C ASP A 336 -33.67 18.52 52.60
N PRO A 337 -34.71 19.02 51.89
CA PRO A 337 -34.71 20.36 51.29
C PRO A 337 -34.85 21.50 52.31
N THR A 338 -34.66 21.18 53.58
CA THR A 338 -34.71 22.10 54.69
C THR A 338 -33.39 22.19 55.45
N GLN A 339 -32.40 21.34 55.10
CA GLN A 339 -31.09 21.28 55.72
C GLN A 339 -30.02 21.18 54.65
N TRP A 340 -29.08 22.11 54.60
CA TRP A 340 -27.94 22.03 53.67
C TRP A 340 -26.57 22.12 54.32
N ARG A 341 -26.52 22.42 55.62
CA ARG A 341 -25.29 22.72 56.34
C ARG A 341 -25.16 21.86 57.59
N ASP A 342 -23.98 21.29 57.79
CA ASP A 342 -23.61 20.49 58.96
C ASP A 342 -22.20 20.92 59.43
N ALA A 343 -22.13 21.87 60.36
CA ALA A 343 -20.86 22.51 60.69
C ALA A 343 -19.93 21.65 61.54
N ASP A 344 -20.43 20.72 62.34
CA ASP A 344 -19.59 19.84 63.16
C ASP A 344 -19.57 18.38 62.69
N GLY A 345 -20.37 18.05 61.68
CA GLY A 345 -20.30 16.80 60.95
C GLY A 345 -21.04 15.65 61.60
N ASP A 346 -22.02 15.93 62.45
CA ASP A 346 -22.69 14.94 63.29
C ASP A 346 -23.98 14.35 62.69
N GLY A 347 -24.40 14.87 61.53
CA GLY A 347 -25.58 14.41 60.81
C GLY A 347 -26.88 15.08 61.25
N PHE A 348 -26.84 16.17 62.01
CA PHE A 348 -27.96 17.08 62.25
C PHE A 348 -27.70 18.41 61.54
N GLY A 349 -28.70 18.92 60.82
CA GLY A 349 -28.50 20.12 60.02
C GLY A 349 -28.61 21.42 60.82
N ASP A 350 -27.75 22.39 60.54
CA ASP A 350 -27.65 23.66 61.28
C ASP A 350 -28.85 24.59 61.08
N THR A 351 -29.70 24.33 60.07
CA THR A 351 -30.81 25.23 59.73
C THR A 351 -31.92 25.07 60.75
N LEU A 352 -31.98 25.98 61.73
CA LEU A 352 -32.95 25.96 62.85
C LEU A 352 -34.44 25.82 62.44
N GLY A 353 -34.78 26.19 61.21
CA GLY A 353 -36.14 26.09 60.67
C GLY A 353 -36.45 24.78 59.94
N GLY A 354 -35.45 23.94 59.72
CA GLY A 354 -35.58 22.70 58.96
C GLY A 354 -35.96 21.50 59.81
N ASN A 355 -35.93 20.33 59.18
CA ASN A 355 -36.17 19.05 59.84
C ASN A 355 -34.96 18.69 60.69
N ASN A 356 -35.21 18.14 61.88
CA ASN A 356 -34.18 17.67 62.79
C ASN A 356 -32.98 18.63 62.99
N PRO A 357 -33.20 19.93 63.28
CA PRO A 357 -32.12 20.90 63.32
C PRO A 357 -31.18 20.64 64.51
N ASP A 358 -29.89 20.91 64.31
CA ASP A 358 -28.89 20.86 65.36
C ASP A 358 -29.02 22.05 66.32
N ASP A 359 -29.22 21.74 67.60
CA ASP A 359 -29.26 22.72 68.69
C ASP A 359 -27.85 23.12 69.18
N CYS A 360 -26.82 22.37 68.76
CA CYS A 360 -25.40 22.57 69.07
C CYS A 360 -24.47 22.61 67.82
N PRO A 361 -24.63 23.54 66.85
CA PRO A 361 -23.91 23.59 65.53
C PRO A 361 -22.36 23.68 65.53
N SER A 362 -21.72 23.55 66.68
CA SER A 362 -20.27 23.62 66.81
C SER A 362 -19.73 22.54 67.75
N ALA A 363 -20.53 21.51 68.05
CA ALA A 363 -20.20 20.51 69.05
C ALA A 363 -20.92 19.19 68.77
N ALA A 364 -20.28 18.37 67.92
CA ALA A 364 -20.84 17.13 67.41
C ALA A 364 -21.48 16.25 68.49
N GLY A 365 -22.70 15.82 68.22
CA GLY A 365 -23.55 15.10 69.16
C GLY A 365 -24.39 14.00 68.52
N LEU A 366 -25.14 13.30 69.37
CA LEU A 366 -26.08 12.25 68.93
C LEU A 366 -27.38 12.28 69.72
N SER A 367 -27.60 13.30 70.56
CA SER A 367 -28.85 13.45 71.30
C SER A 367 -30.00 13.71 70.32
N PHE A 368 -31.16 13.12 70.59
CA PHE A 368 -32.31 13.15 69.69
C PHE A 368 -33.66 13.35 70.42
N ARG A 369 -33.65 13.55 71.74
CA ARG A 369 -34.88 13.65 72.56
C ARG A 369 -35.19 15.03 73.09
N ASP A 370 -34.18 15.82 73.40
CA ASP A 370 -34.34 17.18 73.94
C ASP A 370 -33.60 18.23 73.11
N ARG A 371 -32.28 18.29 73.22
CA ARG A 371 -31.45 19.14 72.37
C ARG A 371 -30.89 18.26 71.26
N MET A 372 -31.32 18.43 70.02
CA MET A 372 -30.84 17.58 68.92
C MET A 372 -29.40 17.97 68.53
N GLY A 373 -28.58 16.99 68.10
CA GLY A 373 -27.17 17.21 67.70
C GLY A 373 -26.21 17.65 68.82
N CYS A 374 -26.64 17.63 70.09
CA CYS A 374 -25.76 17.96 71.21
C CYS A 374 -24.99 16.74 71.77
N PRO A 375 -23.85 16.96 72.46
CA PRO A 375 -23.06 15.87 73.02
C PRO A 375 -23.80 15.04 74.08
N ASP A 376 -24.16 13.80 73.74
CA ASP A 376 -24.73 12.80 74.66
C ASP A 376 -23.59 11.89 75.18
N ARG A 377 -23.34 11.94 76.49
CA ARG A 377 -22.22 11.22 77.11
C ARG A 377 -22.54 9.75 77.44
N ASP A 378 -23.80 9.41 77.66
CA ASP A 378 -24.22 8.07 78.08
C ASP A 378 -25.11 7.34 77.08
N PHE A 379 -25.35 7.96 75.91
CA PHE A 379 -26.04 7.41 74.74
C PHE A 379 -27.50 7.02 75.03
N ASP A 380 -28.16 7.76 75.93
CA ASP A 380 -29.55 7.53 76.29
C ASP A 380 -30.56 8.36 75.46
N GLY A 381 -30.03 9.22 74.59
CA GLY A 381 -30.72 10.11 73.68
C GLY A 381 -30.97 11.51 74.22
N TRP A 382 -30.60 11.80 75.48
CA TRP A 382 -30.66 13.12 76.09
C TRP A 382 -29.27 13.77 76.14
N SER A 383 -29.25 15.10 76.06
CA SER A 383 -28.03 15.91 76.04
C SER A 383 -27.39 16.17 77.41
#